data_AF-A0A2A9G0X3-F1
#
_entry.id   AF-A0A2A9G0X3-F1
#
_cell.length_a   1.000
_cell.length_b   1.000
_cell.length_c   1.000
_cell.angle_alpha   90.00
_cell.angle_beta   90.00
_cell.angle_gamma   90.00
#
_symmetry.space_group_name_H-M   'P 1'
#
loop_
_entity.id
_entity.type
_entity.pdbx_description
1 polymer ?
#
loop_
_entity_poly.entity_id
_entity_poly.type
_entity_poly.pdbx_seq_one_letter_code
_entity_poly.pdbx_strand_id
1 'polypeptide(L)'
;MKLEPGHKGTVALREYVQAVAGLLGVEATACWSEQAHPATAYIALAETSREHPGRLLMAQWTSDTGWCLALEPDAVEAPVVIAQWPRPRSPKPAVVARRIRLRLNAGALSAVDGRGGRRRSRG
;
A
#
# COMPACT_ATOMS: atom_id res chain seq x y z
N MET A 1 14.03 4.98 33.96
CA MET A 1 13.98 5.79 32.72
C MET A 1 12.52 5.85 32.26
N LYS A 2 11.83 6.99 32.38
CA LYS A 2 10.45 7.14 31.89
C LYS A 2 10.53 7.58 30.43
N LEU A 3 10.00 6.77 29.51
CA LEU A 3 9.92 7.09 28.09
C LEU A 3 8.87 8.19 27.88
N GLU A 4 9.28 9.27 27.19
CA GLU A 4 8.40 10.40 26.83
C GLU A 4 7.17 9.92 26.03
N PRO A 5 5.97 10.51 26.21
CA PRO A 5 4.73 10.06 25.56
C PRO A 5 4.82 9.95 24.04
N GLY A 6 5.56 10.84 23.38
CA GLY A 6 5.79 10.81 21.93
C GLY A 6 6.57 9.58 21.46
N HIS A 7 7.55 9.12 22.26
CA HIS A 7 8.35 7.94 21.93
C HIS A 7 7.53 6.66 21.90
N LYS A 8 6.53 6.53 22.79
CA LYS A 8 5.60 5.39 22.80
C LYS A 8 4.70 5.34 21.56
N GLY A 9 4.24 6.49 21.08
CA GLY A 9 3.45 6.59 19.85
C GLY A 9 4.25 6.19 18.61
N THR A 10 5.47 6.73 18.48
CA THR A 10 6.37 6.42 17.36
C THR A 10 6.72 4.93 17.29
N VAL A 11 7.05 4.30 18.42
CA VAL A 11 7.35 2.86 18.48
C VAL A 11 6.12 2.04 18.07
N ALA A 12 4.94 2.37 18.61
CA ALA A 12 3.71 1.63 18.30
C ALA A 12 3.30 1.71 16.82
N LEU A 13 3.43 2.88 16.20
CA LEU A 13 3.15 3.04 14.77
C LEU A 13 4.16 2.27 13.92
N ARG A 14 5.45 2.38 14.25
CA ARG A 14 6.51 1.66 13.53
C ARG A 14 6.31 0.14 13.60
N GLU A 15 6.06 -0.40 14.78
CA GLU A 15 5.80 -1.84 14.98
C GLU A 15 4.56 -2.30 14.20
N TYR A 16 3.49 -1.49 14.22
CA TYR A 16 2.28 -1.79 13.47
C TYR A 16 2.54 -1.86 11.95
N VAL A 17 3.28 -0.89 11.40
CA VAL A 17 3.60 -0.82 9.97
C VAL A 17 4.52 -1.97 9.57
N GLN A 18 5.53 -2.27 10.38
CA GLN A 18 6.44 -3.40 10.17
C GLN A 18 5.70 -4.75 10.22
N ALA A 19 4.69 -4.90 11.08
CA ALA A 19 3.85 -6.09 11.10
C ALA A 19 3.04 -6.26 9.81
N VAL A 20 2.54 -5.16 9.22
CA VAL A 20 1.88 -5.19 7.90
C VAL A 20 2.89 -5.57 6.82
N ALA A 21 4.07 -4.97 6.81
CA ALA A 21 5.12 -5.23 5.83
C ALA A 21 5.61 -6.68 5.87
N GLY A 22 5.87 -7.23 7.06
CA GLY A 22 6.24 -8.63 7.23
C GLY A 22 5.16 -9.58 6.70
N LEU A 23 3.88 -9.25 6.89
CA LEU A 23 2.79 -10.02 6.31
C LEU A 23 2.69 -9.89 4.78
N LEU A 24 3.19 -8.80 4.19
CA LEU A 24 3.30 -8.61 2.74
C LEU A 24 4.56 -9.27 2.16
N GLY A 25 5.55 -9.63 2.98
CA GLY A 25 6.86 -10.12 2.53
C GLY A 25 7.84 -9.01 2.18
N VAL A 26 7.63 -7.81 2.75
CA VAL A 26 8.44 -6.62 2.53
C VAL A 26 9.36 -6.40 3.73
N GLU A 27 10.62 -6.09 3.46
CA GLU A 27 11.63 -5.82 4.49
C GLU A 27 11.27 -4.58 5.32
N ALA A 28 11.65 -4.60 6.61
CA ALA A 28 11.37 -3.50 7.53
C ALA A 28 12.05 -2.18 7.13
N THR A 29 13.11 -2.24 6.30
CA THR A 29 13.82 -1.08 5.76
C THR A 29 13.03 -0.35 4.67
N ALA A 30 12.06 -1.02 4.03
CA ALA A 30 11.14 -0.42 3.07
C ALA A 30 9.92 0.24 3.75
N CYS A 31 9.96 0.39 5.07
CA CYS A 31 8.93 1.03 5.87
C CYS A 31 9.43 2.35 6.44
N TRP A 32 8.55 3.34 6.50
CA TRP A 32 8.80 4.59 7.21
C TRP A 32 7.54 5.03 7.95
N SER A 33 7.74 5.75 9.05
CA SER A 33 6.66 6.28 9.86
C SER A 33 7.09 7.54 10.60
N GLU A 34 6.19 8.50 10.69
CA GLU A 34 6.37 9.75 11.42
C GLU A 34 5.19 10.01 12.34
N GLN A 35 5.49 10.34 13.60
CA GLN A 35 4.52 10.66 14.63
C GLN A 35 4.26 12.18 14.68
N ALA A 36 4.03 12.79 13.52
CA ALA A 36 3.59 14.18 13.39
C ALA A 36 2.06 14.27 13.48
N HIS A 37 1.50 15.45 13.20
CA HIS A 37 0.06 15.64 13.06
C HIS A 37 -0.25 16.08 11.61
N PRO A 38 -0.87 15.22 10.79
CA PRO A 38 -1.27 13.84 11.09
C PRO A 38 -0.08 12.89 11.23
N ALA A 39 -0.29 11.78 11.96
CA ALA A 39 0.71 10.72 11.98
C ALA A 39 0.65 10.00 10.65
N THR A 40 1.80 9.68 10.07
CA THR A 40 1.90 9.11 8.72
C THR A 40 2.82 7.90 8.70
N ALA A 41 2.55 6.98 7.78
CA ALA A 41 3.44 5.87 7.50
C ALA A 41 3.30 5.41 6.06
N TYR A 42 4.35 4.79 5.54
CA TYR A 42 4.30 4.11 4.26
C TYR A 42 5.13 2.82 4.24
N ILE A 43 4.76 1.95 3.29
CA ILE A 43 5.47 0.73 2.92
C ILE A 43 5.67 0.80 1.40
N ALA A 44 6.94 0.85 0.97
CA ALA A 44 7.28 0.75 -0.45
C ALA A 44 7.07 -0.70 -0.93
N LEU A 45 6.44 -0.86 -2.09
CA LEU A 45 6.09 -2.15 -2.68
C LEU A 45 6.86 -2.30 -4.00
N ALA A 46 7.53 -3.44 -4.19
CA ALA A 46 8.26 -3.72 -5.42
C ALA A 46 7.33 -4.00 -6.61
N GLU A 47 6.05 -4.23 -6.34
CA GLU A 47 5.02 -4.41 -7.33
C GLU A 47 4.74 -3.13 -8.12
N THR A 48 4.58 -3.28 -9.43
CA THR A 48 4.16 -2.18 -10.32
C THR A 48 2.68 -2.29 -10.62
N SER A 49 2.02 -1.14 -10.79
CA SER A 49 0.64 -1.14 -11.30
C SER A 49 0.64 -1.51 -12.78
N ARG A 50 -0.28 -2.39 -13.20
CA ARG A 50 -0.51 -2.62 -14.63
C ARG A 50 -1.17 -1.43 -15.33
N GLU A 51 -1.98 -0.67 -14.60
CA GLU A 51 -2.60 0.56 -15.11
C GLU A 51 -1.55 1.67 -15.28
N HIS A 52 -0.41 1.56 -14.58
CA HIS A 52 0.72 2.51 -14.66
C HIS A 52 2.06 1.75 -14.75
N PRO A 53 2.39 1.15 -15.92
CA PRO A 53 3.60 0.37 -16.10
C PRO A 53 4.86 1.16 -15.74
N GLY A 54 5.79 0.51 -15.04
CA GLY A 54 7.06 1.12 -14.62
C GLY A 54 6.98 2.00 -13.38
N ARG A 55 5.78 2.27 -12.85
CA ARG A 55 5.61 2.99 -11.57
C ARG A 55 5.43 2.02 -10.43
N LEU A 56 6.28 2.16 -9.41
CA LEU A 56 6.20 1.40 -8.17
C LEU A 56 4.95 1.78 -7.37
N LEU A 57 4.58 0.91 -6.45
CA LEU A 57 3.45 1.11 -5.56
C LEU A 57 3.92 1.39 -4.14
N MET A 58 3.08 2.08 -3.39
CA MET A 58 3.26 2.23 -1.96
C MET A 58 1.92 2.13 -1.24
N ALA A 59 1.93 1.43 -0.11
CA ALA A 59 0.82 1.47 0.83
C ALA A 59 1.08 2.62 1.81
N GLN A 60 0.16 3.57 1.88
CA GLN A 60 0.25 4.73 2.77
C GLN A 60 -0.82 4.65 3.85
N TRP A 61 -0.50 5.17 5.02
CA TRP A 61 -1.41 5.34 6.13
C TRP A 61 -1.30 6.74 6.70
N THR A 62 -2.43 7.33 7.06
CA THR A 62 -2.45 8.50 7.95
C THR A 62 -3.47 8.33 9.06
N SER A 63 -3.27 8.99 10.20
CA SER A 63 -4.24 9.04 11.30
C SER A 63 -5.61 9.54 10.83
N ASP A 64 -5.62 10.43 9.85
CA ASP A 64 -6.79 11.18 9.44
C ASP A 64 -7.57 10.48 8.34
N THR A 65 -6.89 9.74 7.47
CA THR A 65 -7.48 9.13 6.27
C THR A 65 -7.38 7.61 6.22
N GLY A 66 -6.64 6.97 7.13
CA GLY A 66 -6.47 5.52 7.16
C GLY A 66 -5.55 5.03 6.04
N TRP A 67 -5.73 3.77 5.63
CA TRP A 67 -4.89 3.13 4.62
C TRP A 67 -5.34 3.47 3.20
N CYS A 68 -4.38 3.69 2.30
CA CYS A 68 -4.58 3.66 0.86
C CYS A 68 -3.42 2.92 0.16
N LEU A 69 -3.67 2.49 -1.07
CA LEU A 69 -2.66 2.04 -2.01
C LEU A 69 -2.52 3.11 -3.08
N ALA A 70 -1.30 3.58 -3.32
CA ALA A 70 -1.00 4.64 -4.27
C ALA A 70 0.21 4.28 -5.12
N LEU A 71 0.40 4.99 -6.22
CA LEU A 71 1.69 4.99 -6.92
C LEU A 71 2.74 5.67 -6.03
N GLU A 72 3.97 5.17 -6.09
CA GLU A 72 5.12 5.88 -5.54
C GLU A 72 5.26 7.22 -6.29
N PRO A 73 5.34 8.34 -5.56
CA PRO A 73 5.49 9.65 -6.17
C PRO A 73 6.94 9.82 -6.65
N ASP A 74 7.11 10.26 -7.89
CA ASP A 74 8.44 10.54 -8.46
C ASP A 74 9.03 11.89 -7.97
N ALA A 75 8.22 12.76 -7.34
CA ALA A 75 8.62 14.08 -6.80
C ALA A 75 7.50 14.73 -5.95
N VAL A 76 7.27 16.05 -6.12
CA VAL A 76 6.28 16.91 -5.43
C VAL A 76 4.83 16.67 -5.89
N GLU A 77 4.59 15.66 -6.72
CA GLU A 77 3.25 15.36 -7.22
C GLU A 77 2.37 14.77 -6.12
N ALA A 78 1.06 15.08 -6.19
CA ALA A 78 0.10 14.44 -5.34
C ALA A 78 0.06 12.92 -5.62
N PRO A 79 0.05 12.06 -4.59
CA PRO A 79 0.04 10.62 -4.79
C PRO A 79 -1.22 10.18 -5.53
N VAL A 80 -1.04 9.41 -6.60
CA VAL A 80 -2.16 8.84 -7.35
C VAL A 80 -2.69 7.63 -6.59
N VAL A 81 -3.86 7.80 -5.97
CA VAL A 81 -4.50 6.75 -5.16
C VAL A 81 -5.22 5.73 -6.04
N ILE A 82 -4.87 4.47 -5.91
CA ILE A 82 -5.43 3.32 -6.65
C ILE A 82 -6.56 2.65 -5.85
N ALA A 83 -6.48 2.67 -4.52
CA ALA A 83 -7.52 2.19 -3.62
C ALA A 83 -7.44 2.89 -2.26
N GLN A 84 -8.58 3.10 -1.62
CA GLN A 84 -8.65 3.71 -0.30
C GLN A 84 -9.50 2.86 0.66
N TRP A 85 -9.02 2.71 1.89
CA TRP A 85 -9.70 2.02 2.98
C TRP A 85 -9.74 2.93 4.21
N PRO A 86 -10.69 3.87 4.27
CA PRO A 86 -10.69 4.89 5.30
C PRO A 86 -11.00 4.33 6.69
N ARG A 87 -11.78 3.25 6.79
CA ARG A 87 -12.18 2.68 8.08
C ARG A 87 -12.01 1.14 8.11
N PRO A 88 -11.74 0.58 9.30
CA PRO A 88 -11.20 1.28 10.49
C PRO A 88 -9.83 1.91 10.17
N ARG A 89 -9.39 2.94 10.91
CA ARG A 89 -8.12 3.64 10.62
C ARG A 89 -6.92 2.71 10.80
N SER A 90 -6.91 1.91 11.87
CA SER A 90 -5.85 0.94 12.16
C SER A 90 -6.46 -0.46 12.38
N PRO A 91 -6.89 -1.16 11.31
CA PRO A 91 -7.35 -2.54 11.43
C PRO A 91 -6.20 -3.46 11.88
N LYS A 92 -6.51 -4.73 12.19
CA LYS A 92 -5.47 -5.75 12.40
C LYS A 92 -4.53 -5.81 11.16
N PRO A 93 -3.20 -5.96 11.33
CA PRO A 93 -2.26 -5.98 10.21
C PRO A 93 -2.62 -6.96 9.07
N ALA A 94 -3.09 -8.16 9.42
CA ALA A 94 -3.53 -9.17 8.44
C ALA A 94 -4.69 -8.72 7.54
N VAL A 95 -5.57 -7.84 8.05
CA VAL A 95 -6.66 -7.28 7.24
C VAL A 95 -6.12 -6.30 6.21
N VAL A 96 -5.14 -5.47 6.57
CA VAL A 96 -4.46 -4.54 5.65
C VAL A 96 -3.74 -5.34 4.56
N ALA A 97 -2.89 -6.28 4.95
CA ALA A 97 -2.11 -7.09 4.02
C ALA A 97 -3.01 -7.85 3.03
N ARG A 98 -4.12 -8.42 3.51
CA ARG A 98 -5.10 -9.08 2.65
C ARG A 98 -5.74 -8.12 1.64
N ARG A 99 -6.14 -6.92 2.07
CA ARG A 99 -6.75 -5.91 1.18
C ARG A 99 -5.79 -5.47 0.07
N ILE A 100 -4.53 -5.22 0.42
CA ILE A 100 -3.48 -4.86 -0.54
C ILE A 100 -3.29 -5.98 -1.54
N ARG A 101 -3.07 -7.22 -1.09
CA ARG A 101 -2.92 -8.39 -1.98
C ARG A 101 -4.11 -8.60 -2.91
N LEU A 102 -5.33 -8.49 -2.39
CA LEU A 102 -6.53 -8.60 -3.22
C LEU A 102 -6.56 -7.50 -4.30
N ARG A 103 -6.15 -6.27 -3.98
CA ARG A 103 -6.11 -5.19 -4.96
C ARG A 103 -5.02 -5.41 -6.01
N LEU A 104 -3.82 -5.84 -5.60
CA LEU A 104 -2.72 -6.22 -6.51
C LEU A 104 -3.16 -7.34 -7.46
N ASN A 105 -3.87 -8.36 -6.94
CA ASN A 105 -4.34 -9.49 -7.73
C ASN A 105 -5.56 -9.16 -8.61
N ALA A 106 -6.43 -8.24 -8.20
CA ALA A 106 -7.56 -7.81 -9.03
C ALA A 106 -7.11 -7.12 -10.33
N GLY A 107 -6.00 -6.38 -10.30
CA GLY A 107 -5.34 -5.90 -11.52
C GLY A 107 -4.75 -7.02 -12.39
N ALA A 108 -4.43 -8.17 -11.79
CA ALA A 108 -3.94 -9.35 -12.52
C ALA A 108 -5.07 -10.13 -13.22
N LEU A 109 -6.24 -10.25 -12.58
CA LEU A 109 -7.39 -11.04 -13.05
C LEU A 109 -8.11 -10.40 -14.24
N SER A 110 -8.18 -9.07 -14.37
CA SER A 110 -8.82 -8.41 -15.52
C SER A 110 -8.05 -8.55 -16.84
N ALA A 111 -6.79 -9.02 -16.84
CA ALA A 111 -6.01 -9.20 -18.06
C ALA A 111 -6.21 -10.58 -18.73
N VAL A 112 -6.90 -11.51 -18.07
CA VAL A 112 -7.11 -12.87 -18.59
C VAL A 112 -8.24 -12.95 -19.63
N ASP A 113 -9.14 -11.96 -19.71
CA ASP A 113 -10.28 -11.96 -20.64
C ASP A 113 -9.99 -11.35 -22.03
N GLY A 114 -8.73 -11.07 -22.36
CA GLY A 114 -8.36 -10.44 -23.64
C GLY A 114 -7.96 -11.36 -24.80
N ARG A 115 -7.86 -12.69 -24.59
CA ARG A 115 -7.40 -13.64 -25.62
C ARG A 115 -8.40 -14.75 -25.92
N GLY A 116 -9.43 -14.40 -26.68
CA GLY A 116 -10.32 -15.38 -27.29
C GLY A 116 -11.26 -14.77 -28.32
N GLY A 117 -10.75 -14.42 -29.51
CA GLY A 117 -11.66 -14.05 -30.61
C GLY A 117 -11.13 -13.12 -31.70
N ARG A 118 -9.91 -13.32 -32.20
CA ARG A 118 -9.58 -12.86 -33.56
C ARG A 118 -9.04 -14.02 -34.38
N ARG A 119 -9.96 -14.75 -35.00
CA ARG A 119 -9.67 -15.44 -36.26
C ARG A 119 -10.30 -14.60 -37.38
N ARG A 120 -9.50 -13.73 -37.98
CA ARG A 120 -9.84 -13.12 -39.27
C ARG A 120 -9.54 -14.14 -40.38
N SER A 121 -10.59 -14.41 -41.17
CA SER A 121 -10.61 -14.67 -42.62
C SER A 121 -9.66 -15.68 -43.26
N ARG A 122 -10.24 -16.64 -43.99
CA ARG A 122 -10.07 -16.82 -45.46
C ARG A 122 -10.82 -18.09 -45.91
N GLY A 123 -11.61 -17.96 -46.97
CA GLY A 123 -12.42 -19.01 -47.60
C GLY A 123 -13.65 -18.39 -48.22
#